data_AF-A0A522LXI5-F1
#
_entry.id   AF-A0A522LXI5-F1
#
_cell.length_a   1.000
_cell.length_b   1.000
_cell.length_c   1.000
_cell.angle_alpha   90.00
_cell.angle_beta   90.00
_cell.angle_gamma   90.00
#
_symmetry.space_group_name_H-M   'P 1'
#
loop_
_entity.id
_entity.type
_entity.pdbx_description
1 polymer ?
#
loop_
_entity_poly.entity_id
_entity_poly.type
_entity_poly.pdbx_seq_one_letter_code
_entity_poly.pdbx_strand_id
1 'polypeptide(L)'
;MIPKKLTASAALTVAVSVAFAASELPPPALSEAAAKARLNGPFVAWCAGEFRPGKPDAYAVALPAAQGAGRYVVIERDGTSFELSSFRGRADLSCYSPVEAKRLNVAIAVSETIQGEVNPPWMTTVVCGFVEETNAVCWQFSPAERRFVKVGEWVT
;
A
#
# COMPACT_ATOMS: atom_id res chain seq x y z
N MET A 1 69.54 -27.02 -2.07
CA MET A 1 68.57 -26.45 -3.02
C MET A 1 67.17 -26.80 -2.52
N ILE A 2 66.38 -25.81 -2.11
CA ILE A 2 65.05 -25.96 -1.51
C ILE A 2 64.06 -25.18 -2.39
N PRO A 3 63.05 -25.80 -3.02
CA PRO A 3 61.98 -25.03 -3.63
C PRO A 3 60.92 -24.62 -2.59
N LYS A 4 60.60 -23.33 -2.62
CA LYS A 4 59.64 -22.59 -1.80
C LYS A 4 58.20 -23.10 -1.97
N LYS A 5 57.48 -23.22 -0.85
CA LYS A 5 56.01 -23.28 -0.83
C LYS A 5 55.43 -21.90 -1.18
N LEU A 6 54.54 -21.84 -2.17
CA LEU A 6 53.65 -20.70 -2.37
C LEU A 6 52.28 -21.05 -1.79
N THR A 7 51.98 -20.47 -0.63
CA THR A 7 50.66 -20.49 -0.01
C THR A 7 49.84 -19.37 -0.65
N ALA A 8 48.82 -19.73 -1.43
CA ALA A 8 47.86 -18.77 -1.97
C ALA A 8 46.74 -18.55 -0.93
N SER A 9 46.75 -17.39 -0.28
CA SER A 9 45.63 -16.92 0.55
C SER A 9 44.55 -16.34 -0.36
N ALA A 10 43.44 -17.08 -0.53
CA ALA A 10 42.24 -16.55 -1.19
C ALA A 10 41.41 -15.76 -0.16
N ALA A 11 41.42 -14.44 -0.27
CA ALA A 11 40.52 -13.56 0.47
C ALA A 11 39.11 -13.64 -0.16
N LEU A 12 38.17 -14.25 0.56
CA LEU A 12 36.78 -14.38 0.15
C LEU A 12 36.04 -13.06 0.44
N THR A 13 35.82 -12.24 -0.58
CA THR A 13 35.01 -11.01 -0.46
C THR A 13 33.53 -11.40 -0.46
N VAL A 14 32.87 -11.36 0.70
CA VAL A 14 31.42 -11.56 0.82
C VAL A 14 30.72 -10.31 0.27
N ALA A 15 30.16 -10.41 -0.93
CA ALA A 15 29.31 -9.38 -1.50
C ALA A 15 27.93 -9.45 -0.82
N VAL A 16 27.66 -8.51 0.09
CA VAL A 16 26.31 -8.31 0.65
C VAL A 16 25.44 -7.75 -0.46
N SER A 17 24.55 -8.60 -1.00
CA SER A 17 23.55 -8.17 -1.98
C SER A 17 22.41 -7.49 -1.23
N VAL A 18 22.41 -6.16 -1.20
CA VAL A 18 21.26 -5.38 -0.74
C VAL A 18 20.20 -5.46 -1.82
N ALA A 19 19.17 -6.28 -1.61
CA ALA A 19 18.02 -6.33 -2.50
C ALA A 19 17.24 -5.02 -2.34
N PHE A 20 17.50 -4.05 -3.22
CA PHE A 20 16.61 -2.93 -3.41
C PHE A 20 15.29 -3.48 -3.96
N ALA A 21 14.19 -3.32 -3.20
CA ALA A 21 12.85 -3.58 -3.71
C ALA A 21 12.68 -2.73 -4.97
N ALA A 22 12.74 -3.36 -6.14
CA ALA A 22 12.42 -2.70 -7.39
C ALA A 22 11.00 -2.14 -7.24
N SER A 23 10.85 -0.82 -7.35
CA SER A 23 9.53 -0.22 -7.51
C SER A 23 8.92 -0.88 -8.74
N GLU A 24 8.00 -1.80 -8.52
CA GLU A 24 7.32 -2.52 -9.59
C GLU A 24 6.70 -1.46 -10.52
N LEU A 25 6.81 -1.65 -11.84
CA LEU A 25 6.23 -0.66 -12.74
C LEU A 25 4.70 -0.73 -12.58
N PRO A 26 4.00 0.42 -12.49
CA PRO A 26 2.55 0.42 -12.42
C PRO A 26 1.95 -0.36 -13.59
N PRO A 27 0.90 -1.19 -13.35
CA PRO A 27 0.22 -1.87 -14.43
C PRO A 27 -0.28 -0.87 -15.50
N PRO A 28 -0.28 -1.22 -16.80
CA PRO A 28 -0.71 -0.30 -17.86
C PRO A 28 -2.12 0.27 -17.63
N ALA A 29 -3.05 -0.55 -17.13
CA ALA A 29 -4.41 -0.11 -16.81
C ALA A 29 -4.45 0.96 -15.71
N LEU A 30 -3.55 0.88 -14.71
CA LEU A 30 -3.39 1.92 -13.70
C LEU A 30 -2.83 3.20 -14.33
N SER A 31 -1.80 3.10 -15.17
CA SER A 31 -1.26 4.27 -15.88
C SER A 31 -2.29 4.98 -16.75
N GLU A 32 -3.14 4.24 -17.45
CA GLU A 32 -4.25 4.79 -18.24
C GLU A 32 -5.32 5.48 -17.37
N ALA A 33 -5.73 4.84 -16.27
CA ALA A 33 -6.69 5.42 -15.33
C ALA A 33 -6.15 6.70 -14.69
N ALA A 34 -4.88 6.70 -14.30
CA ALA A 34 -4.19 7.86 -13.75
C ALA A 34 -4.08 9.02 -14.74
N ALA A 35 -3.78 8.74 -16.02
CA ALA A 35 -3.75 9.74 -17.06
C ALA A 35 -5.13 10.40 -17.25
N LYS A 36 -6.21 9.60 -17.25
CA LYS A 36 -7.59 10.12 -17.30
C LYS A 36 -7.94 10.97 -16.07
N ALA A 37 -7.49 10.54 -14.89
CA ALA A 37 -7.65 11.26 -13.63
C ALA A 37 -6.73 12.50 -13.50
N ARG A 38 -5.83 12.73 -14.48
CA ARG A 38 -4.81 13.78 -14.46
C ARG A 38 -3.90 13.72 -13.23
N LEU A 39 -3.67 12.52 -12.72
CA LEU A 39 -2.78 12.28 -11.60
C LEU A 39 -1.36 12.11 -12.16
N ASN A 40 -0.54 13.12 -11.89
CA ASN A 40 0.86 13.16 -12.30
C ASN A 40 1.76 12.72 -11.14
N GLY A 41 2.83 12.02 -11.45
CA GLY A 41 3.85 11.60 -10.49
C GLY A 41 3.98 10.09 -10.35
N PRO A 42 5.04 9.61 -9.68
CA PRO A 42 5.24 8.19 -9.44
C PRO A 42 4.24 7.67 -8.39
N PHE A 43 3.83 6.41 -8.53
CA PHE A 43 3.16 5.69 -7.45
C PHE A 43 4.21 4.96 -6.62
N VAL A 44 4.14 5.11 -5.29
CA VAL A 44 5.07 4.42 -4.38
C VAL A 44 4.47 3.15 -3.78
N ALA A 45 3.15 3.01 -3.86
CA ALA A 45 2.39 1.81 -3.53
C ALA A 45 1.07 1.83 -4.30
N TRP A 46 0.55 0.67 -4.68
CA TRP A 46 -0.77 0.52 -5.28
C TRP A 46 -1.33 -0.88 -5.04
N CYS A 47 -2.65 -1.00 -5.12
CA CYS A 47 -3.34 -2.28 -5.15
C CYS A 47 -4.64 -2.17 -5.94
N ALA A 48 -5.01 -3.26 -6.62
CA ALA A 48 -6.25 -3.35 -7.39
C ALA A 48 -7.41 -3.84 -6.51
N GLY A 49 -8.64 -3.47 -6.85
CA GLY A 49 -9.83 -3.95 -6.16
C GLY A 49 -11.14 -3.45 -6.74
N GLU A 50 -12.24 -3.99 -6.21
CA GLU A 50 -13.57 -3.45 -6.42
C GLU A 50 -13.92 -2.57 -5.22
N PHE A 51 -13.53 -1.30 -5.28
CA PHE A 51 -13.76 -0.36 -4.18
C PHE A 51 -15.19 0.19 -4.14
N ARG A 52 -15.91 0.09 -5.26
CA ARG A 52 -17.31 0.49 -5.42
C ARG A 52 -18.11 -0.64 -6.08
N PRO A 53 -19.37 -0.85 -5.68
CA PRO A 53 -20.18 -1.92 -6.26
C PRO A 53 -20.31 -1.78 -7.77
N GLY A 54 -20.00 -2.85 -8.51
CA GLY A 54 -20.09 -2.89 -9.97
C GLY A 54 -19.00 -2.07 -10.69
N LYS A 55 -17.95 -1.67 -9.97
CA LYS A 55 -16.79 -0.95 -10.52
C LYS A 55 -15.50 -1.75 -10.26
N PRO A 56 -15.32 -2.91 -10.95
CA PRO A 56 -14.09 -3.66 -10.87
C PRO A 56 -12.94 -2.91 -11.55
N ASP A 57 -11.72 -3.46 -11.43
CA ASP A 57 -10.50 -2.93 -12.06
C ASP A 57 -10.14 -1.49 -11.66
N ALA A 58 -10.53 -1.08 -10.46
CA ALA A 58 -10.08 0.17 -9.87
C ALA A 58 -8.79 -0.04 -9.09
N TYR A 59 -8.07 1.05 -8.80
CA TYR A 59 -6.80 1.03 -8.07
C TYR A 59 -6.84 1.99 -6.88
N ALA A 60 -6.34 1.55 -5.73
CA ALA A 60 -5.89 2.46 -4.69
C ALA A 60 -4.40 2.72 -4.89
N VAL A 61 -3.96 3.96 -4.74
CA VAL A 61 -2.57 4.38 -4.95
C VAL A 61 -2.08 5.31 -3.85
N ALA A 62 -0.79 5.27 -3.59
CA ALA A 62 -0.07 6.25 -2.79
C ALA A 62 0.71 7.20 -3.71
N LEU A 63 0.36 8.48 -3.66
CA LEU A 63 1.01 9.56 -4.37
C LEU A 63 1.93 10.32 -3.41
N PRO A 64 3.26 10.22 -3.56
CA PRO A 64 4.18 10.99 -2.75
C PRO A 64 4.11 12.47 -3.13
N ALA A 65 4.35 13.32 -2.14
CA ALA A 65 4.53 14.76 -2.26
C ALA A 65 5.94 15.13 -1.75
N ALA A 66 6.24 16.42 -1.74
CA ALA A 66 7.50 16.92 -1.19
C ALA A 66 7.62 16.57 0.31
N GLN A 67 8.86 16.50 0.80
CA GLN A 67 9.19 16.41 2.24
C GLN A 67 8.63 15.16 2.95
N GLY A 68 8.53 14.02 2.25
CA GLY A 68 8.10 12.77 2.88
C GLY A 68 6.62 12.75 3.26
N ALA A 69 5.81 13.64 2.70
CA ALA A 69 4.35 13.58 2.78
C ALA A 69 3.77 12.95 1.51
N GLY A 70 2.46 12.72 1.49
CA GLY A 70 1.75 12.33 0.29
C GLY A 70 0.26 12.16 0.56
N ARG A 71 -0.43 11.47 -0.35
CA ARG A 71 -1.84 11.14 -0.20
C ARG A 71 -2.20 9.79 -0.80
N TYR A 72 -3.23 9.17 -0.24
CA TYR A 72 -3.86 7.99 -0.77
C TYR A 72 -5.07 8.38 -1.62
N VAL A 73 -5.20 7.76 -2.80
CA VAL A 73 -6.27 8.04 -3.77
C VAL A 73 -6.79 6.72 -4.33
N VAL A 74 -8.11 6.58 -4.47
CA VAL A 74 -8.74 5.54 -5.29
C VAL A 74 -9.02 6.11 -6.68
N ILE A 75 -8.67 5.38 -7.73
CA ILE A 75 -8.85 5.76 -9.14
C ILE A 75 -9.64 4.66 -9.84
N GLU A 76 -10.78 5.02 -10.42
CA GLU A 76 -11.56 4.15 -11.31
C GLU A 76 -11.00 4.18 -12.74
N ARG A 77 -11.33 3.14 -13.51
CA ARG A 77 -10.93 2.98 -14.92
C ARG A 77 -11.34 4.15 -15.84
N ASP A 78 -12.41 4.85 -15.49
CA ASP A 78 -12.90 6.02 -16.23
C ASP A 78 -12.16 7.33 -15.86
N GLY A 79 -11.25 7.29 -14.88
CA GLY A 79 -10.52 8.45 -14.38
C GLY A 79 -11.18 9.15 -13.20
N THR A 80 -12.34 8.68 -12.71
CA THR A 80 -12.92 9.17 -11.46
C THR A 80 -11.96 8.88 -10.31
N SER A 81 -11.65 9.89 -9.51
CA SER A 81 -10.72 9.75 -8.39
C SER A 81 -11.33 10.20 -7.06
N PHE A 82 -11.00 9.50 -5.98
CA PHE A 82 -11.41 9.83 -4.62
C PHE A 82 -10.17 9.90 -3.72
N GLU A 83 -9.90 11.06 -3.13
CA GLU A 83 -8.87 11.18 -2.10
C GLU A 83 -9.36 10.54 -0.80
N LEU A 84 -8.52 9.72 -0.17
CA LEU A 84 -8.82 9.03 1.09
C LEU A 84 -8.28 9.83 2.29
N SER A 85 -6.97 10.11 2.27
CA SER A 85 -6.27 10.86 3.32
C SER A 85 -4.88 11.25 2.84
N SER A 86 -4.31 12.30 3.43
CA SER A 86 -2.86 12.54 3.41
C SER A 86 -2.12 11.54 4.29
N PHE A 87 -0.83 11.34 4.03
CA PHE A 87 0.08 10.58 4.90
C PHE A 87 1.40 11.33 5.12
N ARG A 88 2.13 10.97 6.17
CA ARG A 88 3.52 11.37 6.43
C ARG A 88 4.39 10.16 6.68
N GLY A 89 5.64 10.23 6.23
CA GLY A 89 6.60 9.14 6.32
C GLY A 89 6.50 8.17 5.14
N ARG A 90 6.75 6.90 5.40
CA ARG A 90 6.72 5.86 4.39
C ARG A 90 5.26 5.51 4.07
N ALA A 91 4.87 5.64 2.81
CA ALA A 91 3.60 5.13 2.34
C ALA A 91 3.57 3.60 2.48
N ASP A 92 2.52 3.09 3.10
CA ASP A 92 2.22 1.67 3.14
C ASP A 92 0.70 1.56 2.92
N LEU A 93 0.34 0.93 1.80
CA LEU A 93 -1.02 0.84 1.30
C LEU A 93 -1.32 -0.65 1.05
N SER A 94 -2.40 -1.12 1.65
CA SER A 94 -2.88 -2.49 1.49
C SER A 94 -4.37 -2.49 1.14
N CYS A 95 -4.76 -3.38 0.23
CA CYS A 95 -6.15 -3.60 -0.13
C CYS A 95 -6.57 -4.98 0.38
N TYR A 96 -7.71 -5.04 1.05
CA TYR A 96 -8.27 -6.27 1.60
C TYR A 96 -9.65 -6.53 1.00
N SER A 97 -9.88 -7.76 0.53
CA SER A 97 -11.24 -8.23 0.29
C SER A 97 -12.06 -8.18 1.59
N PRO A 98 -13.41 -8.22 1.53
CA PRO A 98 -14.24 -8.25 2.73
C PRO A 98 -13.89 -9.38 3.72
N VAL A 99 -13.45 -10.53 3.19
CA VAL A 99 -13.04 -11.68 4.01
C VAL A 99 -11.69 -11.42 4.68
N GLU A 100 -10.73 -10.87 3.95
CA GLU A 100 -9.41 -10.53 4.50
C GLU A 100 -9.50 -9.41 5.54
N ALA A 101 -10.35 -8.41 5.32
CA ALA A 101 -10.55 -7.32 6.29
C ALA A 101 -11.15 -7.83 7.62
N LYS A 102 -12.07 -8.80 7.56
CA LYS A 102 -12.57 -9.48 8.77
C LYS A 102 -11.48 -10.27 9.47
N ARG A 103 -10.61 -10.95 8.72
CA ARG A 103 -9.45 -11.67 9.30
C ARG A 103 -8.45 -10.72 9.93
N LEU A 104 -8.19 -9.57 9.30
CA LEU A 104 -7.36 -8.49 9.85
C LEU A 104 -7.92 -8.01 11.19
N ASN A 105 -9.24 -7.76 11.28
CA ASN A 105 -9.86 -7.37 12.53
C ASN A 105 -9.68 -8.40 13.65
N VAL A 106 -9.83 -9.69 13.33
CA VAL A 106 -9.57 -10.78 14.29
C VAL A 106 -8.11 -10.78 14.72
N ALA A 107 -7.17 -10.60 13.79
CA ALA A 107 -5.75 -10.55 14.11
C ALA A 107 -5.38 -9.35 15.01
N ILE A 108 -5.98 -8.19 14.76
CA ILE A 108 -5.83 -7.01 15.62
C ILE A 108 -6.38 -7.30 17.02
N ALA A 109 -7.58 -7.87 17.12
CA ALA A 109 -8.25 -8.12 18.40
C ALA A 109 -7.50 -9.08 19.34
N VAL A 110 -6.65 -9.96 18.79
CA VAL A 110 -5.85 -10.91 19.57
C VAL A 110 -4.39 -10.49 19.73
N SER A 111 -3.98 -9.35 19.16
CA SER A 111 -2.61 -8.86 19.23
C SER A 111 -2.32 -8.18 20.56
N GLU A 112 -1.17 -8.49 21.16
CA GLU A 112 -0.69 -7.79 22.36
C GLU A 112 -0.04 -6.44 22.04
N THR A 113 0.36 -6.21 20.79
CA THR A 113 1.12 -5.03 20.37
C THR A 113 0.36 -4.10 19.43
N ILE A 114 -0.83 -4.48 18.97
CA ILE A 114 -1.64 -3.68 18.05
C ILE A 114 -2.94 -3.30 18.75
N GLN A 115 -3.28 -2.01 18.75
CA GLN A 115 -4.50 -1.49 19.36
C GLN A 115 -5.38 -0.86 18.29
N GLY A 116 -6.62 -1.32 18.15
CA GLY A 116 -7.56 -0.76 17.19
C GLY A 116 -8.63 -1.77 16.76
N GLU A 117 -9.31 -1.44 15.67
CA GLU A 117 -10.31 -2.31 15.05
C GLU A 117 -10.56 -1.93 13.59
N VAL A 118 -11.08 -2.89 12.82
CA VAL A 118 -11.51 -2.71 11.43
C VAL A 118 -12.88 -3.38 11.26
N ASN A 119 -13.93 -2.59 11.04
CA ASN A 119 -15.29 -3.09 10.91
C ASN A 119 -15.93 -2.62 9.60
N PRO A 120 -15.64 -3.28 8.46
CA PRO A 120 -16.15 -2.88 7.16
C PRO A 120 -17.61 -3.32 6.99
N PRO A 121 -18.57 -2.40 6.81
CA PRO A 121 -19.99 -2.75 6.72
C PRO A 121 -20.42 -3.17 5.31
N TRP A 122 -19.60 -2.94 4.28
CA TRP A 122 -19.94 -3.25 2.88
C TRP A 122 -19.12 -4.40 2.31
N MET A 123 -19.62 -5.00 1.22
CA MET A 123 -18.98 -6.12 0.51
C MET A 123 -18.07 -5.64 -0.64
N THR A 124 -17.34 -4.53 -0.43
CA THR A 124 -16.33 -4.01 -1.37
C THR A 124 -14.93 -4.08 -0.76
N THR A 125 -13.90 -3.91 -1.57
CA THR A 125 -12.51 -3.87 -1.09
C THR A 125 -12.32 -2.75 -0.06
N VAL A 126 -11.67 -3.07 1.06
CA VAL A 126 -11.22 -2.13 2.09
C VAL A 126 -9.81 -1.68 1.75
N VAL A 127 -9.58 -0.37 1.74
CA VAL A 127 -8.23 0.19 1.59
C VAL A 127 -7.73 0.55 2.97
N CYS A 128 -6.57 0.07 3.38
CA CYS A 128 -5.91 0.53 4.59
C CYS A 128 -4.54 1.10 4.26
N GLY A 129 -4.13 2.12 5.00
CA GLY A 129 -2.78 2.64 4.88
C GLY A 129 -2.32 3.41 6.10
N PHE A 130 -1.00 3.43 6.30
CA PHE A 130 -0.37 4.19 7.36
C PHE A 130 -0.45 5.69 7.03
N VAL A 131 -1.12 6.45 7.89
CA VAL A 131 -1.21 7.92 7.76
C VAL A 131 -0.08 8.62 8.52
N GLU A 132 0.46 7.93 9.52
CA GLU A 132 1.67 8.25 10.27
C GLU A 132 2.49 6.96 10.48
N GLU A 133 3.67 7.05 11.09
CA GLU A 133 4.62 5.93 11.19
C GLU A 133 4.03 4.66 11.84
N THR A 134 3.16 4.82 12.83
CA THR A 134 2.56 3.70 13.58
C THR A 134 1.04 3.65 13.50
N ASN A 135 0.40 4.64 12.87
CA ASN A 135 -1.05 4.73 12.79
C ASN A 135 -1.55 4.42 11.38
N ALA A 136 -2.37 3.38 11.26
CA ALA A 136 -3.02 2.98 10.03
C ALA A 136 -4.53 3.22 10.10
N VAL A 137 -5.09 3.69 9.00
CA VAL A 137 -6.52 3.95 8.86
C VAL A 137 -7.06 3.13 7.69
N CYS A 138 -8.27 2.61 7.84
CA CYS A 138 -8.98 1.89 6.79
C CYS A 138 -10.19 2.67 6.29
N TRP A 139 -10.41 2.62 4.97
CA TRP A 139 -11.50 3.26 4.28
C TRP A 139 -12.27 2.27 3.41
N GLN A 140 -13.57 2.52 3.29
CA GLN A 140 -14.45 1.80 2.37
C GLN A 140 -15.48 2.77 1.78
N PHE A 141 -15.94 2.53 0.57
CA PHE A 141 -16.96 3.38 -0.05
C PHE A 141 -18.33 3.17 0.59
N SER A 142 -18.92 4.25 1.10
CA SER A 142 -20.31 4.28 1.58
C SER A 142 -21.26 4.60 0.42
N PRO A 143 -22.16 3.69 0.01
CA PRO A 143 -23.15 3.97 -1.02
C PRO A 143 -24.11 5.11 -0.64
N ALA A 144 -24.43 5.23 0.65
CA ALA A 144 -25.32 6.26 1.17
C ALA A 144 -24.68 7.66 1.09
N GLU A 145 -23.41 7.77 1.42
CA GLU A 145 -22.69 9.06 1.42
C GLU A 145 -21.97 9.36 0.12
N ARG A 146 -21.91 8.39 -0.80
CA ARG A 146 -21.24 8.48 -2.10
C ARG A 146 -19.76 8.90 -2.00
N ARG A 147 -19.09 8.48 -0.93
CA ARG A 147 -17.69 8.79 -0.63
C ARG A 147 -17.04 7.66 0.13
N PHE A 148 -15.71 7.65 0.15
CA PHE A 148 -14.97 6.80 1.07
C PHE A 148 -15.07 7.34 2.49
N VAL A 149 -15.36 6.45 3.43
CA VAL A 149 -15.46 6.75 4.86
C VAL A 149 -14.51 5.85 5.62
N LYS A 150 -14.05 6.34 6.77
CA LYS A 150 -13.25 5.54 7.71
C LYS A 150 -14.10 4.39 8.24
N VAL A 151 -13.56 3.17 8.20
CA VAL A 151 -14.19 1.94 8.71
C VAL A 151 -13.33 1.23 9.76
N GLY A 152 -12.17 1.78 10.07
CA GLY A 152 -11.27 1.23 11.07
C GLY A 152 -9.98 2.03 11.19
N GLU A 153 -9.25 1.77 12.25
CA GLU A 153 -7.89 2.22 12.46
C GLU A 153 -7.17 1.30 13.44
N TRP A 154 -5.84 1.28 13.39
CA TRP A 154 -5.03 0.68 14.43
C TRP A 154 -3.69 1.40 14.60
N VAL A 155 -3.12 1.23 15.78
CA VAL A 155 -1.77 1.68 16.13
C VAL A 155 -0.92 0.48 16.52
N THR A 156 0.34 0.49 16.08
CA THR A 156 1.38 -0.51 16.41
C THR A 156 2.44 0.02 17.34
#